data_AF-A0A7S4DBG6-F1
#
_entry.id   AF-A0A7S4DBG6-F1
#
_cell.length_a   1.000
_cell.length_b   1.000
_cell.length_c   1.000
_cell.angle_alpha   90.00
_cell.angle_beta   90.00
_cell.angle_gamma   90.00
#
_symmetry.space_group_name_H-M   'P 1'
#
loop_
_entity.id
_entity.type
_entity.pdbx_description
1 polymer ?
#
loop_
_entity_poly.entity_id
_entity_poly.type
_entity_poly.pdbx_seq_one_letter_code
_entity_poly.pdbx_strand_id
1 'polypeptide(L)'
;RAAEREEAAERRFRERRGEGGRPGPEEHPGKPHDHHMHQKGPPKWADLSEEVKAKMEPEKRAQMERMAARGLLDHPVPSHGAHVAEGDGHHPVLRTHPHWDESLDDLHPKEALLTVQLRDLERMEEELGPPQPDWTEEERERWSKKRKALDHKRGMHARHAQKLHDHLNADDTMREPIGSFVRDVTEPQLKKMLKQHPAVLVKFYSPKEPRSRELWKEYSKAGQMIEKAFGGQVGVAKVNLETQVNRVLGGYFGLEAPHGIHLVKEALHTQERMGEDYEDAGAPGILNFVEQRVADLGLEMRPPPPPAAAAREEL
;
A
#
# COMPACT_ATOMS: atom_id res chain seq x y z
N ARG A 1 -48.55 29.73 1.62
CA ARG A 1 -47.28 30.36 2.03
C ARG A 1 -46.33 29.45 2.79
N ALA A 2 -46.69 28.86 3.94
CA ALA A 2 -45.81 27.89 4.63
C ALA A 2 -45.76 26.54 3.89
N ALA A 3 -46.93 25.99 3.51
CA ALA A 3 -47.02 24.75 2.74
C ALA A 3 -46.32 24.80 1.38
N GLU A 4 -46.43 25.92 0.65
CA GLU A 4 -45.74 26.10 -0.65
C GLU A 4 -44.21 26.13 -0.51
N ARG A 5 -43.68 26.57 0.64
CA ARG A 5 -42.24 26.56 0.91
C ARG A 5 -41.73 25.16 1.24
N GLU A 6 -42.55 24.36 1.90
CA GLU A 6 -42.26 22.97 2.23
C GLU A 6 -42.27 22.09 0.97
N GLU A 7 -43.27 22.26 0.10
CA GLU A 7 -43.36 21.55 -1.18
C GLU A 7 -42.19 21.89 -2.13
N ALA A 8 -41.78 23.16 -2.16
CA ALA A 8 -40.62 23.59 -2.95
C ALA A 8 -39.29 23.02 -2.41
N ALA A 9 -39.16 22.82 -1.10
CA ALA A 9 -37.98 22.23 -0.48
C ALA A 9 -37.91 20.72 -0.77
N GLU A 10 -39.04 20.03 -0.69
CA GLU A 10 -39.13 18.59 -0.96
C GLU A 10 -38.84 18.26 -2.43
N ARG A 11 -39.30 19.10 -3.36
CA ARG A 11 -39.01 18.96 -4.80
C ARG A 11 -37.52 19.07 -5.11
N ARG A 12 -36.84 20.06 -4.50
CA ARG A 12 -35.38 20.23 -4.64
C ARG A 12 -34.58 19.09 -4.01
N PHE A 13 -35.13 18.46 -2.97
CA PHE A 13 -34.51 17.31 -2.33
C PHE A 13 -34.57 16.07 -3.24
N ARG A 14 -35.72 15.81 -3.89
CA ARG A 14 -35.87 14.70 -4.86
C ARG A 14 -35.00 14.88 -6.10
N GLU A 15 -34.84 16.09 -6.61
CA GLU A 15 -33.95 16.38 -7.74
C GLU A 15 -32.47 16.09 -7.43
N ARG A 16 -32.00 16.39 -6.20
CA ARG A 16 -30.62 16.08 -5.81
C ARG A 16 -30.35 14.59 -5.63
N ARG A 17 -31.38 13.80 -5.33
CA ARG A 17 -31.25 12.33 -5.19
C ARG A 17 -31.28 11.58 -6.51
N GLY A 18 -31.54 12.24 -7.63
CA GLY A 18 -31.63 11.56 -8.93
C GLY A 18 -32.85 10.63 -9.04
N GLU A 19 -33.86 10.80 -8.19
CA GLU A 19 -35.11 10.01 -8.20
C GLU A 19 -36.09 10.49 -9.30
N GLY A 20 -35.71 11.49 -10.10
CA GLY A 20 -36.40 11.84 -11.33
C GLY A 20 -36.04 10.86 -12.44
N GLY A 21 -36.87 9.83 -12.61
CA GLY A 21 -36.73 8.81 -13.65
C GLY A 21 -36.43 9.40 -15.02
N ARG A 22 -35.23 9.11 -15.54
CA ARG A 22 -34.96 9.28 -16.97
C ARG A 22 -35.83 8.27 -17.73
N PRO A 23 -36.52 8.67 -18.81
CA PRO A 23 -37.10 7.71 -19.73
C PRO A 23 -35.98 6.82 -20.28
N GLY A 24 -36.19 5.51 -20.21
CA GLY A 24 -35.20 4.50 -20.59
C GLY A 24 -34.78 4.67 -22.06
N PRO A 25 -33.48 4.55 -22.38
CA PRO A 25 -33.04 4.47 -23.76
C PRO A 25 -33.59 3.20 -24.41
N GLU A 26 -34.13 3.37 -25.61
CA GLU A 26 -34.68 2.32 -26.46
C GLU A 26 -33.69 1.16 -26.63
N GLU A 27 -34.21 -0.06 -26.48
CA GLU A 27 -33.51 -1.31 -26.73
C GLU A 27 -33.11 -1.39 -28.21
N HIS A 28 -31.83 -1.20 -28.49
CA HIS A 28 -31.25 -1.65 -29.75
C HIS A 28 -31.07 -3.18 -29.71
N PRO A 29 -31.55 -3.93 -30.72
CA PRO A 29 -31.37 -5.38 -30.77
C PRO A 29 -29.88 -5.73 -30.85
N GLY A 30 -29.47 -6.61 -29.93
CA GLY A 30 -28.08 -6.96 -29.68
C GLY A 30 -27.34 -7.50 -30.90
N LYS A 31 -26.14 -6.96 -31.13
CA LYS A 31 -25.09 -7.66 -31.85
C LYS A 31 -24.47 -8.70 -30.90
N PRO A 32 -24.20 -9.94 -31.35
CA PRO A 32 -23.51 -10.92 -30.54
C PRO A 32 -22.12 -10.38 -30.19
N HIS A 33 -21.84 -10.26 -28.90
CA HIS A 33 -20.50 -9.99 -28.40
C HIS A 33 -19.65 -11.24 -28.66
N ASP A 34 -18.77 -11.15 -29.65
CA ASP A 34 -17.69 -12.11 -29.86
C ASP A 34 -16.87 -12.24 -28.57
N HIS A 35 -16.66 -13.49 -28.19
CA HIS A 35 -15.85 -13.90 -27.06
C HIS A 35 -14.44 -13.28 -27.13
N HIS A 36 -13.92 -12.97 -25.95
CA HIS A 36 -12.54 -12.58 -25.66
C HIS A 36 -11.51 -13.05 -26.70
N MET A 37 -11.09 -12.13 -27.57
CA MET A 37 -9.75 -12.17 -28.14
C MET A 37 -8.77 -11.99 -26.98
N HIS A 38 -8.23 -13.08 -26.45
CA HIS A 38 -6.97 -13.01 -25.73
C HIS A 38 -5.99 -12.24 -26.62
N GLN A 39 -5.55 -11.06 -26.19
CA GLN A 39 -4.40 -10.40 -26.79
C GLN A 39 -3.21 -11.33 -26.57
N LYS A 40 -2.97 -12.22 -27.54
CA LYS A 40 -1.71 -12.95 -27.64
C LYS A 40 -0.65 -11.85 -27.73
N GLY A 41 0.28 -11.85 -26.76
CA GLY A 41 1.43 -10.96 -26.82
C GLY A 41 2.16 -11.11 -28.16
N PRO A 42 2.96 -10.11 -28.56
CA PRO A 42 3.76 -10.22 -29.78
C PRO A 42 4.56 -11.54 -29.77
N PRO A 43 4.66 -12.24 -30.91
CA PRO A 43 5.39 -13.50 -30.99
C PRO A 43 6.85 -13.30 -30.57
N LYS A 44 7.41 -14.28 -29.85
CA LYS A 44 8.81 -14.21 -29.42
C LYS A 44 9.72 -14.20 -30.64
N TRP A 45 10.87 -13.55 -30.54
CA TRP A 45 11.85 -13.50 -31.61
C TRP A 45 12.27 -14.90 -32.11
N ALA A 46 12.37 -15.86 -31.19
CA ALA A 46 12.68 -17.26 -31.48
C ALA A 46 11.58 -17.95 -32.31
N ASP A 47 10.33 -17.48 -32.22
CA ASP A 47 9.16 -18.08 -32.89
C ASP A 47 8.90 -17.47 -34.28
N LEU A 48 9.62 -16.40 -34.66
CA LEU A 48 9.52 -15.81 -35.99
C LEU A 48 10.19 -16.71 -37.03
N SER A 49 9.52 -16.96 -38.15
CA SER A 49 10.13 -17.69 -39.27
C SER A 49 11.27 -16.89 -39.91
N GLU A 50 12.25 -17.60 -40.49
CA GLU A 50 13.36 -16.97 -41.20
C GLU A 50 12.90 -16.05 -42.34
N GLU A 51 11.76 -16.35 -42.97
CA GLU A 51 11.17 -15.52 -44.00
C GLU A 51 10.66 -14.17 -43.45
N VAL A 52 10.10 -14.16 -42.23
CA VAL A 52 9.68 -12.92 -41.56
C VAL A 52 10.89 -12.11 -41.10
N LYS A 53 11.93 -12.79 -40.58
CA LYS A 53 13.20 -12.12 -40.22
C LYS A 53 13.91 -11.53 -41.43
N ALA A 54 13.82 -12.17 -42.60
CA ALA A 54 14.41 -11.69 -43.84
C ALA A 54 13.68 -10.47 -44.44
N LYS A 55 12.38 -10.31 -44.16
CA LYS A 55 11.57 -9.16 -44.61
C LYS A 55 11.68 -7.94 -43.69
N MET A 56 12.38 -8.03 -42.55
CA MET A 56 12.61 -6.89 -41.67
C MET A 56 13.75 -5.99 -42.18
N GLU A 57 13.58 -4.68 -41.98
CA GLU A 57 14.66 -3.71 -42.21
C GLU A 57 15.94 -4.12 -41.46
N PRO A 58 17.13 -4.04 -42.09
CA PRO A 58 18.39 -4.52 -41.50
C PRO A 58 18.67 -3.95 -40.10
N GLU A 59 18.34 -2.68 -39.87
CA GLU A 59 18.52 -2.02 -38.57
C GLU A 59 17.58 -2.57 -37.49
N LYS A 60 16.31 -2.84 -37.84
CA LYS A 60 15.34 -3.44 -36.92
C LYS A 60 15.69 -4.87 -36.61
N ARG A 61 16.16 -5.63 -37.59
CA ARG A 61 16.66 -7.00 -37.39
C ARG A 61 17.86 -7.01 -36.44
N ALA A 62 18.86 -6.16 -36.68
CA ALA A 62 20.05 -6.06 -35.83
C ALA A 62 19.73 -5.59 -34.40
N GLN A 63 18.69 -4.77 -34.23
CA GLN A 63 18.20 -4.35 -32.91
C GLN A 63 17.51 -5.52 -32.17
N MET A 64 16.62 -6.25 -32.85
CA MET A 64 15.92 -7.39 -32.28
C MET A 64 16.88 -8.54 -31.93
N GLU A 65 17.88 -8.83 -32.78
CA GLU A 65 18.92 -9.82 -32.47
C GLU A 65 19.75 -9.43 -31.25
N ARG A 66 20.10 -8.14 -31.10
CA ARG A 66 20.80 -7.64 -29.90
C ARG A 66 19.95 -7.74 -28.62
N MET A 67 18.64 -7.51 -28.73
CA MET A 67 17.73 -7.65 -27.59
C MET A 67 17.51 -9.12 -27.22
N ALA A 68 17.36 -10.01 -28.22
CA ALA A 68 17.27 -11.46 -28.01
C ALA A 68 18.55 -12.02 -27.34
N ALA A 69 19.73 -11.64 -27.83
CA ALA A 69 21.01 -12.08 -27.27
C ALA A 69 21.24 -11.63 -25.81
N ARG A 70 20.52 -10.58 -25.38
CA ARG A 70 20.54 -10.08 -23.98
C ARG A 70 19.41 -10.67 -23.12
N GLY A 71 18.62 -11.61 -23.65
CA GLY A 71 17.47 -12.20 -22.95
C GLY A 71 16.28 -11.25 -22.76
N LEU A 72 16.27 -10.09 -23.43
CA LEU A 72 15.27 -9.04 -23.22
C LEU A 72 13.95 -9.30 -23.98
N LEU A 73 13.93 -10.25 -24.91
CA LEU A 73 12.75 -10.57 -25.74
C LEU A 73 11.99 -11.82 -25.29
N ASP A 74 12.54 -12.60 -24.36
CA ASP A 74 11.93 -13.84 -23.87
C ASP A 74 11.06 -13.66 -22.62
N HIS A 75 11.14 -12.48 -22.00
CA HIS A 75 10.26 -12.07 -20.91
C HIS A 75 9.08 -11.28 -21.50
N PRO A 76 7.83 -11.60 -21.12
CA PRO A 76 6.69 -10.79 -21.56
C PRO A 76 6.93 -9.35 -21.10
N VAL A 77 7.04 -8.42 -22.06
CA VAL A 77 7.05 -6.99 -21.76
C VAL A 77 5.77 -6.74 -20.96
N PRO A 78 5.85 -6.28 -19.70
CA PRO A 78 4.66 -6.04 -18.92
C PRO A 78 3.87 -4.95 -19.62
N SER A 79 2.69 -5.30 -20.13
CA SER A 79 1.67 -4.32 -20.49
C SER A 79 1.48 -3.42 -19.28
N HIS A 80 1.32 -2.11 -19.53
CA HIS A 80 1.17 -1.09 -18.48
C HIS A 80 0.20 -1.59 -17.39
N GLY A 81 0.74 -2.00 -16.24
CA GLY A 81 -0.03 -2.47 -15.09
C GLY A 81 0.20 -3.91 -14.58
N ALA A 82 1.28 -4.61 -14.92
CA ALA A 82 1.53 -5.94 -14.34
C ALA A 82 2.37 -5.90 -13.04
N HIS A 83 1.85 -6.59 -12.02
CA HIS A 83 2.47 -6.91 -10.75
C HIS A 83 3.89 -7.48 -10.93
N VAL A 84 4.87 -6.87 -10.25
CA VAL A 84 6.26 -7.32 -10.25
C VAL A 84 6.43 -8.38 -9.15
N ALA A 85 6.93 -9.55 -9.53
CA ALA A 85 7.18 -10.67 -8.63
C ALA A 85 8.21 -10.30 -7.55
N GLU A 86 7.88 -10.69 -6.32
CA GLU A 86 8.65 -10.51 -5.10
C GLU A 86 9.86 -11.46 -5.11
N GLY A 87 11.06 -10.88 -5.10
CA GLY A 87 12.33 -11.59 -4.90
C GLY A 87 13.38 -10.58 -4.45
N ASP A 88 13.91 -10.81 -3.25
CA ASP A 88 15.04 -10.11 -2.60
C ASP A 88 15.20 -8.63 -2.90
N GLY A 89 14.47 -7.76 -2.18
CA GLY A 89 14.86 -6.40 -1.72
C GLY A 89 15.55 -5.41 -2.69
N HIS A 90 15.73 -5.78 -3.94
CA HIS A 90 16.59 -5.15 -4.93
C HIS A 90 15.76 -5.21 -6.19
N HIS A 91 15.23 -4.08 -6.64
CA HIS A 91 14.53 -4.02 -7.91
C HIS A 91 15.58 -3.93 -9.03
N PRO A 92 15.96 -5.05 -9.69
CA PRO A 92 17.08 -5.02 -10.63
C PRO A 92 16.73 -4.14 -11.83
N VAL A 93 15.45 -4.06 -12.19
CA VAL A 93 14.95 -3.25 -13.30
C VAL A 93 15.15 -1.75 -13.04
N LEU A 94 14.88 -1.27 -11.82
CA LEU A 94 15.07 0.15 -11.51
C LEU A 94 16.55 0.53 -11.47
N ARG A 95 17.41 -0.39 -11.00
CA ARG A 95 18.87 -0.21 -11.00
C ARG A 95 19.49 -0.12 -12.40
N THR A 96 18.81 -0.64 -13.42
CA THR A 96 19.26 -0.46 -14.82
C THR A 96 18.93 0.93 -15.39
N HIS A 97 18.21 1.78 -14.65
CA HIS A 97 17.89 3.11 -15.12
C HIS A 97 19.15 3.99 -15.17
N PRO A 98 19.39 4.77 -16.25
CA PRO A 98 20.58 5.62 -16.38
C PRO A 98 20.79 6.65 -15.26
N HIS A 99 19.73 6.91 -14.50
CA HIS A 99 19.65 7.94 -13.46
C HIS A 99 19.46 7.35 -12.06
N TRP A 100 19.63 6.03 -11.93
CA TRP A 100 19.72 5.37 -10.64
C TRP A 100 21.05 5.70 -9.95
N ASP A 101 21.01 5.98 -8.66
CA ASP A 101 22.19 6.03 -7.80
C ASP A 101 21.94 5.28 -6.48
N GLU A 102 22.99 5.03 -5.72
CA GLU A 102 22.93 4.28 -4.46
C GLU A 102 22.09 4.99 -3.38
N SER A 103 21.87 6.31 -3.49
CA SER A 103 21.01 7.03 -2.52
C SER A 103 19.54 6.67 -2.63
N LEU A 104 19.13 6.04 -3.75
CA LEU A 104 17.77 5.55 -3.95
C LEU A 104 17.53 4.16 -3.35
N ASP A 105 18.58 3.45 -2.92
CA ASP A 105 18.44 2.10 -2.35
C ASP A 105 17.71 2.12 -0.99
N ASP A 106 17.78 3.24 -0.26
CA ASP A 106 17.11 3.43 1.02
C ASP A 106 15.64 3.90 0.89
N LEU A 107 15.20 4.24 -0.32
CA LEU A 107 13.85 4.72 -0.56
C LEU A 107 12.86 3.58 -0.81
N HIS A 108 11.59 3.81 -0.48
CA HIS A 108 10.55 2.88 -0.90
C HIS A 108 10.51 2.79 -2.44
N PRO A 109 10.31 1.61 -3.06
CA PRO A 109 10.43 1.45 -4.52
C PRO A 109 9.60 2.42 -5.37
N LYS A 110 8.42 2.79 -4.87
CA LYS A 110 7.56 3.80 -5.53
C LYS A 110 8.15 5.22 -5.45
N GLU A 111 8.81 5.56 -4.35
CA GLU A 111 9.50 6.84 -4.16
C GLU A 111 10.78 6.89 -5.00
N ALA A 112 11.54 5.80 -5.04
CA ALA A 112 12.72 5.67 -5.88
C ALA A 112 12.36 5.84 -7.37
N LEU A 113 11.33 5.13 -7.86
CA LEU A 113 10.84 5.26 -9.24
C LEU A 113 10.38 6.70 -9.55
N LEU A 114 9.65 7.33 -8.64
CA LEU A 114 9.19 8.70 -8.82
C LEU A 114 10.37 9.68 -8.86
N THR A 115 11.39 9.47 -8.04
CA THR A 115 12.61 10.29 -8.00
C THR A 115 13.39 10.17 -9.31
N VAL A 116 13.53 8.96 -9.84
CA VAL A 116 14.10 8.73 -11.18
C VAL A 116 13.31 9.47 -12.26
N GLN A 117 11.98 9.38 -12.24
CA GLN A 117 11.11 10.07 -13.20
C GLN A 117 11.21 11.60 -13.11
N LEU A 118 11.43 12.15 -11.90
CA LEU A 118 11.65 13.58 -11.71
C LEU A 118 13.00 14.02 -12.26
N ARG A 119 14.07 13.24 -12.05
CA ARG A 119 15.40 13.48 -12.64
C ARG A 119 15.38 13.46 -14.17
N ASP A 120 14.61 12.55 -14.77
CA ASP A 120 14.41 12.51 -16.22
C ASP A 120 13.75 13.79 -16.74
N LEU A 121 12.80 14.34 -15.98
CA LEU A 121 12.14 15.60 -16.31
C LEU A 121 13.07 16.80 -16.20
N GLU A 122 13.92 16.84 -15.17
CA GLU A 122 14.95 17.88 -15.00
C GLU A 122 15.93 17.87 -16.17
N ARG A 123 16.39 16.68 -16.58
CA ARG A 123 17.27 16.55 -17.74
C ARG A 123 16.58 16.97 -19.04
N MET A 124 15.34 16.57 -19.26
CA MET A 124 14.58 17.03 -20.44
C MET A 124 14.39 18.56 -20.42
N GLU A 125 14.30 19.19 -19.25
CA GLU A 125 14.23 20.64 -19.09
C GLU A 125 15.57 21.32 -19.43
N GLU A 126 16.69 20.74 -18.99
CA GLU A 126 18.05 21.18 -19.36
C GLU A 126 18.30 21.05 -20.87
N GLU A 127 17.96 19.91 -21.47
CA GLU A 127 18.10 19.65 -22.91
C GLU A 127 17.21 20.57 -23.76
N LEU A 128 16.05 20.97 -23.23
CA LEU A 128 15.15 21.88 -23.93
C LEU A 128 15.68 23.32 -23.97
N GLY A 129 16.39 23.75 -22.91
CA GLY A 129 17.00 25.07 -22.79
C GLY A 129 16.02 26.25 -22.86
N PRO A 130 16.50 27.49 -22.65
CA PRO A 130 15.71 28.68 -22.92
C PRO A 130 15.58 28.93 -24.43
N PRO A 131 14.49 29.57 -24.88
CA PRO A 131 14.33 29.93 -26.27
C PRO A 131 15.38 30.95 -26.69
N GLN A 132 16.07 30.71 -27.82
CA GLN A 132 17.09 31.62 -28.33
C GLN A 132 16.45 32.76 -29.14
N PRO A 133 17.03 33.97 -29.11
CA PRO A 133 16.46 35.13 -29.80
C PRO A 133 16.43 34.98 -31.32
N ASP A 134 17.37 34.23 -31.88
CA ASP A 134 17.57 33.99 -33.31
C ASP A 134 16.73 32.83 -33.87
N TRP A 135 15.95 32.14 -33.03
CA TRP A 135 15.05 31.07 -33.48
C TRP A 135 13.94 31.57 -34.39
N THR A 136 13.71 30.80 -35.44
CA THR A 136 12.56 30.92 -36.34
C THR A 136 11.22 30.68 -35.62
N GLU A 137 10.11 31.09 -36.24
CA GLU A 137 8.77 30.87 -35.69
C GLU A 137 8.46 29.37 -35.52
N GLU A 138 8.88 28.53 -36.46
CA GLU A 138 8.71 27.07 -36.37
C GLU A 138 9.50 26.46 -35.20
N GLU A 139 10.73 26.94 -34.95
CA GLU A 139 11.54 26.48 -33.81
C GLU A 139 10.92 26.88 -32.48
N ARG A 140 10.41 28.12 -32.38
CA ARG A 140 9.68 28.59 -31.20
C ARG A 140 8.40 27.79 -30.97
N GLU A 141 7.67 27.44 -32.03
CA GLU A 141 6.47 26.62 -31.92
C GLU A 141 6.79 25.19 -31.48
N ARG A 142 7.84 24.56 -32.05
CA ARG A 142 8.32 23.24 -31.63
C ARG A 142 8.77 23.24 -30.17
N TRP A 143 9.51 24.26 -29.74
CA TRP A 143 9.92 24.42 -28.35
C TRP A 143 8.72 24.58 -27.42
N SER A 144 7.75 25.44 -27.77
CA SER A 144 6.52 25.66 -27.00
C SER A 144 5.71 24.37 -26.82
N LYS A 145 5.59 23.56 -27.88
CA LYS A 145 4.93 22.24 -27.82
C LYS A 145 5.68 21.28 -26.87
N LYS A 146 7.01 21.20 -26.98
CA LYS A 146 7.84 20.38 -26.08
C LYS A 146 7.71 20.84 -24.62
N ARG A 147 7.75 22.15 -24.37
CA ARG A 147 7.61 22.74 -23.02
C ARG A 147 6.27 22.39 -22.39
N LYS A 148 5.16 22.57 -23.12
CA LYS A 148 3.81 22.21 -22.65
C LYS A 148 3.70 20.73 -22.30
N ALA A 149 4.30 19.84 -23.09
CA ALA A 149 4.30 18.41 -22.81
C ALA A 149 5.10 18.08 -21.53
N LEU A 150 6.24 18.74 -21.32
CA LEU A 150 7.06 18.59 -20.11
C LEU A 150 6.32 19.08 -18.87
N ASP A 151 5.70 20.27 -18.93
CA ASP A 151 4.90 20.83 -17.83
C ASP A 151 3.72 19.91 -17.46
N HIS A 152 3.06 19.32 -18.47
CA HIS A 152 1.98 18.35 -18.24
C HIS A 152 2.49 17.10 -17.51
N LYS A 153 3.61 16.52 -17.94
CA LYS A 153 4.23 15.37 -17.25
C LYS A 153 4.58 15.74 -15.81
N ARG A 154 5.24 16.88 -15.58
CA ARG A 154 5.59 17.38 -14.24
C ARG A 154 4.35 17.50 -13.35
N GLY A 155 3.25 18.04 -13.88
CA GLY A 155 1.97 18.11 -13.16
C GLY A 155 1.38 16.73 -12.82
N MET A 156 1.54 15.72 -13.67
CA MET A 156 1.16 14.34 -13.32
C MET A 156 2.03 13.75 -12.22
N HIS A 157 3.36 13.87 -12.32
CA HIS A 157 4.28 13.34 -11.31
C HIS A 157 4.10 14.05 -9.98
N ALA A 158 3.88 15.36 -9.95
CA ALA A 158 3.58 16.10 -8.71
C ALA A 158 2.30 15.60 -8.02
N ARG A 159 1.23 15.32 -8.78
CA ARG A 159 0.02 14.71 -8.22
C ARG A 159 0.26 13.29 -7.71
N HIS A 160 1.11 12.52 -8.40
CA HIS A 160 1.47 11.18 -7.95
C HIS A 160 2.31 11.23 -6.67
N ALA A 161 3.27 12.15 -6.59
CA ALA A 161 4.07 12.45 -5.41
C ALA A 161 3.17 12.80 -4.22
N GLN A 162 2.22 13.72 -4.43
CA GLN A 162 1.27 14.11 -3.39
C GLN A 162 0.42 12.92 -2.95
N LYS A 163 -0.10 12.11 -3.88
CA LYS A 163 -0.86 10.90 -3.51
C LYS A 163 -0.01 9.89 -2.75
N LEU A 164 1.24 9.68 -3.15
CA LEU A 164 2.18 8.81 -2.43
C LEU A 164 2.44 9.33 -1.03
N HIS A 165 2.74 10.62 -0.90
CA HIS A 165 2.91 11.30 0.38
C HIS A 165 1.67 11.20 1.25
N ASP A 166 0.48 11.46 0.69
CA ASP A 166 -0.80 11.31 1.36
C ASP A 166 -1.05 9.85 1.74
N HIS A 167 -0.68 8.86 0.92
CA HIS A 167 -0.82 7.45 1.29
C HIS A 167 0.14 7.04 2.40
N LEU A 168 1.37 7.55 2.39
CA LEU A 168 2.37 7.28 3.41
C LEU A 168 2.06 8.01 4.72
N ASN A 169 1.42 9.18 4.66
CA ASN A 169 1.09 10.00 5.83
C ASN A 169 -0.36 9.88 6.30
N ALA A 170 -1.30 9.41 5.46
CA ALA A 170 -2.68 9.13 5.89
C ALA A 170 -2.70 8.01 6.94
N ASP A 171 -1.72 7.11 6.90
CA ASP A 171 -1.49 6.12 7.95
C ASP A 171 -1.04 6.77 9.27
N ASP A 172 -0.49 8.00 9.26
CA ASP A 172 -0.09 8.74 10.47
C ASP A 172 -1.25 9.54 11.09
N THR A 173 -2.34 9.76 10.34
CA THR A 173 -3.62 10.23 10.91
C THR A 173 -4.43 9.09 11.50
N MET A 174 -3.93 8.54 12.60
CA MET A 174 -4.64 7.69 13.54
C MET A 174 -5.83 8.43 14.17
N ARG A 175 -6.93 8.60 13.40
CA ARG A 175 -8.27 8.73 13.96
C ARG A 175 -8.80 7.32 14.21
N GLU A 176 -8.15 6.58 15.10
CA GLU A 176 -8.88 5.51 15.76
C GLU A 176 -10.00 6.13 16.59
N PRO A 177 -11.20 5.51 16.65
CA PRO A 177 -12.21 5.94 17.59
C PRO A 177 -11.58 6.00 18.99
N ILE A 178 -11.68 7.16 19.64
CA ILE A 178 -11.22 7.40 21.01
C ILE A 178 -11.71 6.24 21.87
N GLY A 179 -10.78 5.41 22.38
CA GLY A 179 -11.10 4.19 23.15
C GLY A 179 -10.73 2.84 22.50
N SER A 180 -10.10 2.87 21.32
CA SER A 180 -9.45 1.68 20.75
C SER A 180 -8.14 1.36 21.49
N PHE A 181 -8.08 0.20 22.16
CA PHE A 181 -6.88 -0.30 22.83
C PHE A 181 -5.95 -1.07 21.88
N VAL A 182 -6.32 -1.21 20.61
CA VAL A 182 -5.58 -1.97 19.60
C VAL A 182 -5.32 -1.08 18.39
N ARG A 183 -4.05 -0.72 18.18
CA ARG A 183 -3.65 0.21 17.12
C ARG A 183 -3.40 -0.49 15.79
N ASP A 184 -3.98 -0.03 14.69
CA ASP A 184 -3.51 -0.41 13.35
C ASP A 184 -2.15 0.24 13.07
N VAL A 185 -1.15 -0.56 12.71
CA VAL A 185 0.22 -0.04 12.52
C VAL A 185 0.87 -0.57 11.24
N THR A 186 1.64 0.31 10.61
CA THR A 186 2.64 -0.02 9.59
C THR A 186 3.97 -0.43 10.25
N GLU A 187 4.94 -0.93 9.47
CA GLU A 187 6.28 -1.25 9.98
C GLU A 187 6.97 -0.07 10.70
N PRO A 188 7.03 1.16 10.14
CA PRO A 188 7.65 2.30 10.83
C PRO A 188 6.94 2.64 12.16
N GLN A 189 5.62 2.50 12.19
CA GLN A 189 4.81 2.74 13.38
C GLN A 189 5.02 1.66 14.44
N LEU A 190 5.15 0.39 14.03
CA LEU A 190 5.52 -0.69 14.93
C LEU A 190 6.90 -0.45 15.54
N LYS A 191 7.89 -0.06 14.73
CA LYS A 191 9.23 0.34 15.19
C LYS A 191 9.16 1.51 16.20
N LYS A 192 8.31 2.50 15.95
CA LYS A 192 8.07 3.62 16.88
C LYS A 192 7.42 3.14 18.18
N MET A 193 6.45 2.23 18.09
CA MET A 193 5.75 1.68 19.24
C MET A 193 6.67 0.84 20.13
N LEU A 194 7.58 0.06 19.54
CA LEU A 194 8.62 -0.69 20.25
C LEU A 194 9.65 0.19 20.97
N LYS A 195 9.77 1.48 20.62
CA LYS A 195 10.57 2.45 21.37
C LYS A 195 9.80 3.04 22.56
N GLN A 196 8.48 3.00 22.52
CA GLN A 196 7.59 3.56 23.55
C GLN A 196 7.18 2.53 24.61
N HIS A 197 7.07 1.26 24.19
CA HIS A 197 6.62 0.15 25.01
C HIS A 197 7.73 -0.92 25.06
N PRO A 198 8.10 -1.44 26.25
CA PRO A 198 9.10 -2.51 26.37
C PRO A 198 8.70 -3.81 25.65
N ALA A 199 7.40 -4.05 25.54
CA ALA A 199 6.83 -5.16 24.78
C ALA A 199 5.60 -4.70 24.00
N VAL A 200 5.41 -5.29 22.83
CA VAL A 200 4.25 -5.05 21.97
C VAL A 200 3.63 -6.38 21.55
N LEU A 201 2.36 -6.58 21.86
CA LEU A 201 1.56 -7.64 21.27
C LEU A 201 1.09 -7.20 19.89
N VAL A 202 1.45 -7.94 18.84
CA VAL A 202 1.12 -7.66 17.45
C VAL A 202 0.25 -8.78 16.88
N LYS A 203 -0.92 -8.44 16.36
CA LYS A 203 -1.73 -9.35 15.53
C LYS A 203 -1.54 -9.03 14.06
N PHE A 204 -0.96 -9.97 13.32
CA PHE A 204 -0.99 -9.95 11.87
C PHE A 204 -2.31 -10.54 11.38
N TYR A 205 -2.97 -9.88 10.43
CA TYR A 205 -4.28 -10.31 9.96
C TYR A 205 -4.51 -10.01 8.48
N SER A 206 -5.43 -10.76 7.86
CA SER A 206 -6.05 -10.41 6.59
C SER A 206 -7.56 -10.18 6.78
N PRO A 207 -8.14 -9.04 6.34
CA PRO A 207 -9.59 -8.80 6.42
C PRO A 207 -10.42 -9.76 5.56
N LYS A 208 -9.80 -10.44 4.58
CA LYS A 208 -10.49 -11.42 3.71
C LYS A 208 -10.62 -12.79 4.39
N GLU A 209 -9.82 -13.04 5.41
CA GLU A 209 -9.71 -14.33 6.07
C GLU A 209 -10.74 -14.43 7.22
N PRO A 210 -11.64 -15.44 7.23
CA PRO A 210 -12.70 -15.55 8.24
C PRO A 210 -12.19 -15.63 9.69
N ARG A 211 -11.17 -16.45 9.98
CA ARG A 211 -10.62 -16.64 11.34
C ARG A 211 -10.07 -15.33 11.90
N SER A 212 -9.41 -14.53 11.06
CA SER A 212 -8.90 -13.19 11.40
C SER A 212 -9.99 -12.25 11.90
N ARG A 213 -11.18 -12.32 11.28
CA ARG A 213 -12.36 -11.51 11.66
C ARG A 213 -13.01 -12.00 12.94
N GLU A 214 -13.05 -13.31 13.17
CA GLU A 214 -13.56 -13.89 14.42
C GLU A 214 -12.64 -13.55 15.59
N LEU A 215 -11.35 -13.79 15.42
CA LEU A 215 -10.31 -13.52 16.41
C LEU A 215 -10.18 -12.02 16.73
N TRP A 216 -10.69 -11.11 15.87
CA TRP A 216 -10.65 -9.66 16.14
C TRP A 216 -11.41 -9.29 17.41
N LYS A 217 -12.56 -9.91 17.66
CA LYS A 217 -13.38 -9.61 18.86
C LYS A 217 -12.64 -9.99 20.14
N GLU A 218 -12.04 -11.19 20.15
CA GLU A 218 -11.28 -11.68 21.30
C GLU A 218 -9.97 -10.91 21.49
N TYR A 219 -9.29 -10.57 20.40
CA TYR A 219 -8.07 -9.75 20.45
C TYR A 219 -8.34 -8.33 20.99
N SER A 220 -9.45 -7.71 20.60
CA SER A 220 -9.85 -6.40 21.09
C SER A 220 -10.16 -6.41 22.60
N LYS A 221 -10.84 -7.47 23.09
CA LYS A 221 -11.06 -7.70 24.52
C LYS A 221 -9.74 -7.92 25.26
N ALA A 222 -8.84 -8.71 24.70
CA ALA A 222 -7.51 -8.93 25.28
C ALA A 222 -6.74 -7.63 25.40
N GLY A 223 -6.76 -6.76 24.38
CA GLY A 223 -6.13 -5.44 24.43
C GLY A 223 -6.64 -4.58 25.59
N GLN A 224 -7.93 -4.61 25.88
CA GLN A 224 -8.51 -3.94 27.05
C GLN A 224 -8.01 -4.52 28.38
N MET A 225 -7.90 -5.85 28.45
CA MET A 225 -7.42 -6.53 29.65
C MET A 225 -5.94 -6.24 29.91
N ILE A 226 -5.12 -6.27 28.84
CA ILE A 226 -3.69 -5.95 28.88
C ILE A 226 -3.48 -4.49 29.31
N GLU A 227 -4.21 -3.54 28.74
CA GLU A 227 -4.11 -2.13 29.15
C GLU A 227 -4.40 -1.96 30.65
N LYS A 228 -5.44 -2.63 31.16
CA LYS A 228 -5.81 -2.58 32.58
C LYS A 228 -4.77 -3.26 33.47
N ALA A 229 -4.26 -4.42 33.06
CA ALA A 229 -3.31 -5.22 33.82
C ALA A 229 -1.92 -4.57 33.89
N PHE A 230 -1.47 -3.93 32.81
CA PHE A 230 -0.10 -3.39 32.69
C PHE A 230 -0.04 -1.86 32.65
N GLY A 231 -1.16 -1.16 32.82
CA GLY A 231 -1.20 0.31 32.87
C GLY A 231 -0.60 1.00 31.64
N GLY A 232 -0.74 0.39 30.46
CA GLY A 232 -0.20 0.92 29.20
C GLY A 232 1.28 0.61 28.95
N GLN A 233 1.95 -0.19 29.80
CA GLN A 233 3.34 -0.59 29.56
C GLN A 233 3.47 -1.53 28.35
N VAL A 234 2.49 -2.41 28.13
CA VAL A 234 2.46 -3.32 26.97
C VAL A 234 1.62 -2.70 25.86
N GLY A 235 2.24 -2.42 24.71
CA GLY A 235 1.53 -1.92 23.54
C GLY A 235 0.74 -3.04 22.87
N VAL A 236 -0.41 -2.72 22.27
CA VAL A 236 -1.22 -3.69 21.51
C VAL A 236 -1.51 -3.14 20.13
N ALA A 237 -1.12 -3.89 19.10
CA ALA A 237 -1.18 -3.49 17.71
C ALA A 237 -1.74 -4.59 16.81
N LYS A 238 -2.22 -4.19 15.63
CA LYS A 238 -2.54 -5.06 14.52
C LYS A 238 -1.85 -4.58 13.26
N VAL A 239 -1.55 -5.52 12.36
CA VAL A 239 -0.91 -5.26 11.08
C VAL A 239 -1.72 -5.94 9.99
N ASN A 240 -2.22 -5.16 9.04
CA ASN A 240 -2.94 -5.67 7.88
C ASN A 240 -1.97 -6.18 6.79
N LEU A 241 -1.91 -7.49 6.60
CA LEU A 241 -1.05 -8.16 5.62
C LEU A 241 -1.52 -8.03 4.15
N GLU A 242 -2.72 -7.49 3.89
CA GLU A 242 -3.16 -7.26 2.50
C GLU A 242 -2.45 -6.08 1.85
N THR A 243 -1.84 -5.20 2.65
CA THR A 243 -1.04 -4.10 2.12
C THR A 243 0.35 -4.60 1.75
N GLN A 244 0.85 -4.20 0.58
CA GLN A 244 2.15 -4.65 0.08
C GLN A 244 3.30 -4.34 1.06
N VAL A 245 3.23 -3.18 1.72
CA VAL A 245 4.22 -2.73 2.71
C VAL A 245 4.28 -3.71 3.90
N ASN A 246 3.14 -4.21 4.38
CA ASN A 246 3.08 -5.08 5.54
C ASN A 246 3.32 -6.56 5.23
N ARG A 247 3.28 -6.98 3.95
CA ARG A 247 3.64 -8.36 3.58
C ARG A 247 5.10 -8.67 3.87
N VAL A 248 5.97 -7.69 3.61
CA VAL A 248 7.39 -7.77 3.94
C VAL A 248 7.57 -7.98 5.44
N LEU A 249 6.80 -7.23 6.25
CA LEU A 249 6.77 -7.41 7.70
C LEU A 249 6.31 -8.82 8.08
N GLY A 250 5.27 -9.37 7.45
CA GLY A 250 4.85 -10.75 7.68
C GLY A 250 5.96 -11.78 7.39
N GLY A 251 6.75 -11.55 6.35
CA GLY A 251 7.93 -12.36 6.02
C GLY A 251 9.00 -12.32 7.12
N TYR A 252 9.31 -11.14 7.66
CA TYR A 252 10.26 -10.99 8.79
C TYR A 252 9.83 -11.77 10.05
N PHE A 253 8.52 -11.93 10.23
CA PHE A 253 7.93 -12.65 11.35
C PHE A 253 7.75 -14.15 11.08
N GLY A 254 8.17 -14.63 9.90
CA GLY A 254 8.04 -16.05 9.52
C GLY A 254 6.59 -16.50 9.42
N LEU A 255 5.68 -15.61 9.02
CA LEU A 255 4.26 -15.94 8.90
C LEU A 255 4.03 -16.81 7.66
N GLU A 256 3.79 -18.11 7.89
CA GLU A 256 3.36 -19.04 6.85
C GLU A 256 1.88 -18.89 6.49
N ALA A 257 1.08 -18.36 7.43
CA ALA A 257 -0.35 -18.13 7.29
C ALA A 257 -0.66 -16.63 7.27
N PRO A 258 -1.78 -16.19 6.63
CA PRO A 258 -2.20 -14.79 6.59
C PRO A 258 -2.79 -14.30 7.93
N HIS A 259 -2.40 -14.91 9.04
CA HIS A 259 -2.74 -14.54 10.41
C HIS A 259 -1.68 -15.05 11.38
N GLY A 260 -1.53 -14.36 12.51
CA GLY A 260 -0.72 -14.81 13.63
C GLY A 260 -0.60 -13.74 14.71
N ILE A 261 -0.51 -14.17 15.96
CA ILE A 261 -0.24 -13.26 17.09
C ILE A 261 1.20 -13.47 17.56
N HIS A 262 1.92 -12.37 17.71
CA HIS A 262 3.32 -12.37 18.17
C HIS A 262 3.48 -11.39 19.32
N LEU A 263 4.29 -11.76 20.31
CA LEU A 263 4.81 -10.81 21.28
C LEU A 263 6.22 -10.39 20.84
N VAL A 264 6.40 -9.09 20.66
CA VAL A 264 7.66 -8.50 20.23
C VAL A 264 8.28 -7.78 21.42
N LYS A 265 9.45 -8.24 21.83
CA LYS A 265 10.26 -7.67 22.90
C LYS A 265 11.46 -6.98 22.27
N GLU A 266 11.87 -5.82 22.80
CA GLU A 266 13.11 -5.10 22.45
C GLU A 266 13.53 -5.15 20.97
N ALA A 267 13.30 -4.06 20.25
CA ALA A 267 13.85 -3.81 18.92
C ALA A 267 13.71 -4.99 17.92
N LEU A 268 12.52 -5.45 17.53
CA LEU A 268 12.22 -6.43 16.43
C LEU A 268 12.99 -7.78 16.37
N HIS A 269 14.08 -7.97 17.11
CA HIS A 269 14.96 -9.14 17.01
C HIS A 269 14.50 -10.28 17.92
N THR A 270 13.79 -9.96 19.01
CA THR A 270 13.23 -10.96 19.92
C THR A 270 11.73 -11.05 19.72
N GLN A 271 11.28 -12.11 19.07
CA GLN A 271 9.87 -12.37 18.80
C GLN A 271 9.48 -13.76 19.27
N GLU A 272 8.34 -13.84 19.94
CA GLU A 272 7.72 -15.10 20.35
C GLU A 272 6.36 -15.24 19.68
N ARG A 273 6.20 -16.29 18.86
CA ARG A 273 4.94 -16.62 18.22
C ARG A 273 3.99 -17.28 19.23
N MET A 274 2.75 -16.82 19.24
CA MET A 274 1.68 -17.43 20.00
C MET A 274 1.27 -18.77 19.38
N GLY A 275 1.19 -19.82 20.20
CA GLY A 275 0.69 -21.12 19.76
C GLY A 275 -0.82 -21.11 19.55
N GLU A 276 -1.32 -22.00 18.68
CA GLU A 276 -2.75 -22.09 18.35
C GLU A 276 -3.64 -22.33 19.59
N ASP A 277 -3.14 -23.10 20.57
CA ASP A 277 -3.84 -23.39 21.83
C ASP A 277 -4.27 -22.13 22.60
N TYR A 278 -3.49 -21.06 22.50
CA TYR A 278 -3.83 -19.81 23.17
C TYR A 278 -4.80 -18.95 22.35
N GLU A 279 -4.79 -19.07 21.02
CA GLU A 279 -5.73 -18.35 20.16
C GLU A 279 -7.16 -18.88 20.36
N ASP A 280 -7.29 -20.20 20.49
CA ASP A 280 -8.58 -20.87 20.73
C ASP A 280 -9.13 -20.62 22.14
N ALA A 281 -8.27 -20.27 23.10
CA ALA A 281 -8.64 -19.87 24.45
C ALA A 281 -9.21 -18.43 24.54
N GLY A 282 -9.27 -17.69 23.43
CA GLY A 282 -9.87 -16.35 23.36
C GLY A 282 -9.13 -15.28 24.17
N ALA A 283 -9.85 -14.23 24.59
CA ALA A 283 -9.22 -13.10 25.29
C ALA A 283 -8.41 -13.48 26.55
N PRO A 284 -8.88 -14.39 27.44
CA PRO A 284 -8.09 -14.83 28.59
C PRO A 284 -6.82 -15.60 28.20
N GLY A 285 -6.88 -16.40 27.13
CA GLY A 285 -5.72 -17.11 26.59
C GLY A 285 -4.63 -16.14 26.12
N ILE A 286 -5.03 -15.09 25.39
CA ILE A 286 -4.14 -14.02 24.94
C ILE A 286 -3.51 -13.28 26.13
N LEU A 287 -4.29 -12.94 27.16
CA LEU A 287 -3.76 -12.27 28.35
C LEU A 287 -2.73 -13.16 29.08
N ASN A 288 -3.06 -14.43 29.34
CA ASN A 288 -2.17 -15.37 30.03
C ASN A 288 -0.88 -15.59 29.24
N PHE A 289 -0.97 -15.64 27.90
CA PHE A 289 0.22 -15.66 27.04
C PHE A 289 1.12 -14.45 27.31
N VAL A 290 0.57 -13.23 27.31
CA VAL A 290 1.32 -12.00 27.61
C VAL A 290 1.92 -12.04 29.02
N GLU A 291 1.12 -12.34 30.05
CA GLU A 291 1.55 -12.41 31.45
C GLU A 291 2.77 -13.31 31.65
N GLN A 292 2.75 -14.51 31.05
CA GLN A 292 3.86 -15.47 31.16
C GLN A 292 5.16 -14.97 30.54
N ARG A 293 5.10 -14.12 29.51
CA ARG A 293 6.28 -13.67 28.76
C ARG A 293 6.81 -12.32 29.21
N VAL A 294 5.95 -11.45 29.75
CA VAL A 294 6.37 -10.13 30.23
C VAL A 294 6.92 -10.17 31.65
N ALA A 295 6.68 -11.25 32.39
CA ALA A 295 7.31 -11.50 33.69
C ALA A 295 8.85 -11.44 33.61
N ASP A 296 9.44 -11.98 32.54
CA ASP A 296 10.89 -11.96 32.32
C ASP A 296 11.45 -10.55 32.09
N LEU A 297 10.60 -9.60 31.70
CA LEU A 297 10.98 -8.19 31.49
C LEU A 297 10.88 -7.35 32.77
N GLY A 298 10.51 -7.95 33.91
CA GLY A 298 10.29 -7.23 35.16
C GLY A 298 9.09 -6.27 35.11
N LEU A 299 8.16 -6.49 34.18
CA LEU A 299 6.91 -5.72 34.11
C LEU A 299 5.94 -6.25 35.15
N GLU A 300 5.71 -5.47 36.21
CA GLU A 300 4.75 -5.81 37.25
C GLU A 300 3.33 -5.49 36.80
N MET A 301 2.43 -6.44 37.01
CA MET A 301 1.00 -6.17 36.87
C MET A 301 0.58 -5.11 37.88
N ARG A 302 -0.13 -4.09 37.39
CA ARG A 302 -0.74 -3.10 38.26
C ARG A 302 -1.82 -3.80 39.08
N PRO A 303 -1.82 -3.69 40.42
CA PRO A 303 -2.90 -4.23 41.23
C PRO A 303 -4.22 -3.60 40.79
N PRO A 304 -5.33 -4.38 40.76
CA PRO A 304 -6.62 -3.83 40.41
C PRO A 304 -6.94 -2.64 41.33
N PRO A 305 -7.53 -1.56 40.81
CA PRO A 305 -7.95 -0.46 41.67
C PRO A 305 -8.86 -1.02 42.77
N PRO A 306 -8.72 -0.53 44.03
CA PRO A 306 -9.57 -1.00 45.11
C PRO A 306 -11.05 -0.86 44.70
N PRO A 307 -11.92 -1.81 45.10
CA PRO A 307 -13.33 -1.75 44.76
C PRO A 307 -13.89 -0.39 45.18
N ALA A 308 -14.65 0.26 44.30
CA ALA A 308 -15.17 1.61 44.52
C ALA A 308 -15.97 1.76 45.83
N ALA A 309 -16.42 0.65 46.43
CA ALA A 309 -17.04 0.60 47.75
C ALA A 309 -16.07 0.95 48.90
N ALA A 310 -14.79 0.57 48.81
CA ALA A 310 -13.80 0.84 49.85
C ALA A 310 -13.38 2.32 49.90
N ALA A 311 -13.43 3.03 48.77
CA ALA A 311 -13.09 4.46 48.71
C ALA A 311 -14.15 5.38 49.34
N ARG A 312 -15.30 4.85 49.75
CA ARG A 312 -16.40 5.62 50.38
C ARG A 312 -16.41 5.56 51.90
N GLU A 313 -15.61 4.68 52.54
CA GLU A 313 -15.50 4.61 54.01
C GLU A 313 -14.37 5.49 54.58
N GLU A 314 -13.51 6.08 53.74
CA GLU A 314 -12.42 6.98 54.16
C GLU A 314 -12.69 8.48 53.91
N LEU A 315 -13.92 8.86 53.52
CA LEU A 315 -14.39 10.25 53.38
C LEU A 315 -15.51 10.55 54.37
#